data_AF-A0A962XXF3-F1
#
_entry.id   AF-A0A962XXF3-F1
#
_cell.length_a   1.000
_cell.length_b   1.000
_cell.length_c   1.000
_cell.angle_alpha   90.00
_cell.angle_beta   90.00
_cell.angle_gamma   90.00
#
_symmetry.space_group_name_H-M   'P 1'
#
loop_
_entity.id
_entity.type
_entity.pdbx_description
1 polymer ?
#
loop_
_entity_poly.entity_id
_entity_poly.type
_entity_poly.pdbx_seq_one_letter_code
_entity_poly.pdbx_strand_id
1 'polypeptide(L)'
;WNQKSATGLGQAKLNWINLGHATNADVKQWIGAYTFADIFDRADPVGDDCPPGFASINAGHEDGDHQCLRLRDVNADGNVDALDEVIASRLETRRWAAIEGGTTEFRKMEGITFDPDHGRLYLAISEVDRGMLDFGRVGKPSPYSVYDAGGANHVRLEKGNVCGGVYAMDVDGSYTATTMYGVLAGVPLTMDYGADMQSPTYDGTNKCDLDGIANPDNLTYMPGYDTLIIGEDTGSGHQNDMVWALNLTSGVLTRIETTPYGSETTSPYFYPNINGFAYLMSVVQHPYGESDQMELEPGSGDERGYTGYIGPFPAMDGDRGKPHHGVGHGHWDRKR
;
A
#
# COMPACT_ATOMS: atom_id res chain seq x y z
N TRP A 1 0.56 13.97 4.63
CA TRP A 1 -0.58 13.96 3.68
C TRP A 1 -1.31 15.30 3.75
N ASN A 2 -1.47 16.02 2.65
CA ASN A 2 -2.26 17.26 2.60
C ASN A 2 -3.48 17.06 1.69
N GLN A 3 -4.60 16.66 2.27
CA GLN A 3 -5.81 16.31 1.52
C GLN A 3 -6.29 17.45 0.62
N LYS A 4 -6.72 17.07 -0.59
CA LYS A 4 -7.31 17.94 -1.62
C LYS A 4 -8.71 17.50 -2.00
N SER A 5 -9.00 16.20 -1.95
CA SER A 5 -10.33 15.64 -2.15
C SER A 5 -10.59 14.53 -1.14
N ALA A 6 -11.82 14.46 -0.65
CA ALA A 6 -12.32 13.38 0.21
C ALA A 6 -13.17 12.34 -0.57
N THR A 7 -13.50 12.64 -1.83
CA THR A 7 -14.40 11.82 -2.65
C THR A 7 -13.71 10.57 -3.19
N GLY A 8 -14.40 9.44 -3.08
CA GLY A 8 -13.87 8.13 -3.49
C GLY A 8 -12.63 7.76 -2.67
N LEU A 9 -11.56 7.41 -3.37
CA LEU A 9 -10.24 7.16 -2.75
C LEU A 9 -9.52 8.47 -2.35
N GLY A 10 -10.08 9.63 -2.69
CA GLY A 10 -9.50 10.94 -2.38
C GLY A 10 -8.28 11.31 -3.20
N GLN A 11 -7.71 12.45 -2.85
CA GLN A 11 -6.51 13.01 -3.46
C GLN A 11 -5.77 13.88 -2.46
N ALA A 12 -4.43 13.89 -2.52
CA ALA A 12 -3.60 14.74 -1.69
C ALA A 12 -2.35 15.25 -2.40
N LYS A 13 -1.77 16.33 -1.83
CA LYS A 13 -0.36 16.67 -2.03
C LYS A 13 0.46 16.05 -0.91
N LEU A 14 1.61 15.47 -1.25
CA LEU A 14 2.51 14.84 -0.29
C LEU A 14 3.63 15.79 0.12
N ASN A 15 3.95 15.77 1.41
CA ASN A 15 5.17 16.33 1.98
C ASN A 15 5.82 15.20 2.79
N TRP A 16 7.14 15.16 2.82
CA TRP A 16 7.91 14.13 3.51
C TRP A 16 8.60 14.71 4.73
N ILE A 17 8.61 13.95 5.82
CA ILE A 17 9.32 14.27 7.05
C ILE A 17 10.56 13.40 7.08
N ASN A 18 11.73 14.03 7.22
CA ASN A 18 12.99 13.30 7.35
C ASN A 18 13.14 12.84 8.80
N LEU A 19 13.08 11.53 9.03
CA LEU A 19 13.25 10.93 10.35
C LEU A 19 14.74 10.66 10.70
N GLY A 20 15.67 11.30 10.02
CA GLY A 20 17.12 11.16 10.20
C GLY A 20 17.74 10.03 9.37
N HIS A 21 18.95 9.59 9.71
CA HIS A 21 19.66 8.50 9.04
C HIS A 21 20.34 7.56 10.05
N ALA A 22 20.29 6.25 9.80
CA ALA A 22 21.04 5.23 10.55
C ALA A 22 21.45 4.09 9.62
N THR A 23 22.51 3.37 9.97
CA THR A 23 22.97 2.18 9.25
C THR A 23 22.45 0.90 9.90
N ASN A 24 22.52 -0.22 9.16
CA ASN A 24 22.21 -1.54 9.73
C ASN A 24 23.10 -1.89 10.92
N ALA A 25 24.34 -1.39 10.97
CA ALA A 25 25.24 -1.61 12.09
C ALA A 25 24.75 -0.89 13.36
N ASP A 26 24.31 0.36 13.22
CA ASP A 26 23.76 1.17 14.31
C ASP A 26 22.50 0.50 14.87
N VAL A 27 21.54 0.17 14.00
CA VAL A 27 20.28 -0.48 14.41
C VAL A 27 20.53 -1.83 15.08
N LYS A 28 21.47 -2.63 14.58
CA LYS A 28 21.84 -3.91 15.20
C LYS A 28 22.37 -3.74 16.62
N GLN A 29 23.10 -2.66 16.89
CA GLN A 29 23.54 -2.34 18.25
C GLN A 29 22.36 -1.94 19.13
N TRP A 30 21.45 -1.10 18.62
CA TRP A 30 20.34 -0.55 19.39
C TRP A 30 19.26 -1.58 19.76
N ILE A 31 18.92 -2.52 18.86
CA ILE A 31 17.90 -3.55 19.12
C ILE A 31 18.21 -4.37 20.39
N GLY A 32 19.48 -4.63 20.67
CA GLY A 32 19.90 -5.36 21.87
C GLY A 32 20.11 -4.47 23.11
N ALA A 33 20.12 -3.16 22.94
CA ALA A 33 20.47 -2.19 23.97
C ALA A 33 19.26 -1.48 24.58
N TYR A 34 18.20 -1.26 23.78
CA TYR A 34 17.07 -0.44 24.18
C TYR A 34 15.74 -1.19 24.08
N THR A 35 14.90 -0.94 25.06
CA THR A 35 13.49 -1.33 25.09
C THR A 35 12.60 -0.12 24.88
N PHE A 36 11.30 -0.33 24.68
CA PHE A 36 10.32 0.76 24.61
C PHE A 36 10.43 1.74 25.79
N ALA A 37 10.62 1.23 27.02
CA ALA A 37 10.69 2.05 28.23
C ALA A 37 11.98 2.88 28.34
N ASP A 38 13.03 2.52 27.60
CA ASP A 38 14.26 3.29 27.49
C ASP A 38 14.09 4.46 26.50
N ILE A 39 13.20 4.31 25.52
CA ILE A 39 12.97 5.30 24.45
C ILE A 39 11.91 6.33 24.85
N PHE A 40 10.80 5.90 25.46
CA PHE A 40 9.67 6.77 25.75
C PHE A 40 9.23 6.72 27.21
N ASP A 41 8.93 7.89 27.76
CA ASP A 41 7.99 7.99 28.87
C ASP A 41 6.56 7.84 28.32
N ARG A 42 5.69 7.17 29.07
CA ARG A 42 4.26 7.04 28.77
C ARG A 42 3.42 7.71 29.85
N ALA A 43 2.33 8.35 29.45
CA ALA A 43 1.24 8.74 30.32
C ALA A 43 -0.10 8.21 29.81
N ASP A 44 -1.12 8.22 30.67
CA ASP A 44 -2.49 7.97 30.26
C ASP A 44 -3.09 9.22 29.60
N PRO A 45 -3.86 9.07 28.51
CA PRO A 45 -4.64 10.17 27.95
C PRO A 45 -5.60 10.82 28.95
N VAL A 46 -5.83 12.12 28.80
CA VAL A 46 -6.78 12.89 29.58
C VAL A 46 -7.86 13.42 28.63
N GLY A 47 -8.90 12.61 28.41
CA GLY A 47 -9.84 12.86 27.32
C GLY A 47 -9.16 12.63 25.97
N ASP A 48 -9.28 13.60 25.05
CA ASP A 48 -8.63 13.56 23.73
C ASP A 48 -7.21 14.16 23.74
N ASP A 49 -6.72 14.60 24.90
CA ASP A 49 -5.43 15.27 25.09
C ASP A 49 -4.42 14.44 25.89
N CYS A 50 -3.19 14.95 25.97
CA CYS A 50 -2.11 14.38 26.77
C CYS A 50 -1.64 15.35 27.87
N PRO A 51 -1.06 14.83 28.98
CA PRO A 51 -0.43 15.67 29.99
C PRO A 51 0.67 16.57 29.41
N PRO A 52 0.96 17.73 30.04
CA PRO A 52 1.99 18.65 29.54
C PRO A 52 3.34 17.97 29.29
N GLY A 53 3.89 18.20 28.10
CA GLY A 53 5.18 17.63 27.68
C GLY A 53 5.10 16.24 27.04
N PHE A 54 3.91 15.64 26.92
CA PHE A 54 3.69 14.41 26.15
C PHE A 54 3.04 14.75 24.80
N ALA A 55 3.52 14.11 23.74
CA ALA A 55 2.91 14.12 22.42
C ALA A 55 1.70 13.17 22.39
N SER A 56 0.60 13.63 21.82
CA SER A 56 -0.61 12.85 21.56
C SER A 56 -0.50 12.20 20.18
N ILE A 57 -0.67 10.88 20.12
CA ILE A 57 -0.64 10.12 18.87
C ILE A 57 -1.69 9.01 18.87
N ASN A 58 -2.07 8.54 17.67
CA ASN A 58 -2.75 7.27 17.48
C ASN A 58 -1.83 6.32 16.68
N ALA A 59 -1.39 5.23 17.30
CA ALA A 59 -0.34 4.37 16.75
C ALA A 59 -0.56 2.88 17.06
N GLY A 60 -1.80 2.41 16.90
CA GLY A 60 -2.14 1.00 17.07
C GLY A 60 -1.75 0.11 15.88
N HIS A 61 -1.81 -1.21 16.07
CA HIS A 61 -1.58 -2.21 15.01
C HIS A 61 -2.87 -2.91 14.58
N GLU A 62 -3.58 -3.53 15.54
CA GLU A 62 -4.82 -4.27 15.27
C GLU A 62 -6.07 -3.37 15.32
N ASP A 63 -6.06 -2.39 16.22
CA ASP A 63 -7.11 -1.39 16.43
C ASP A 63 -6.46 -0.02 16.74
N GLY A 64 -7.25 1.04 16.82
CA GLY A 64 -6.74 2.36 17.20
C GLY A 64 -6.24 2.39 18.66
N ASP A 65 -5.15 3.12 18.90
CA ASP A 65 -4.52 3.21 20.23
C ASP A 65 -4.00 4.63 20.48
N HIS A 66 -4.77 5.39 21.25
CA HIS A 66 -4.41 6.73 21.69
C HIS A 66 -3.34 6.65 22.77
N GLN A 67 -2.13 7.11 22.43
CA GLN A 67 -0.97 7.08 23.31
C GLN A 67 -0.47 8.49 23.60
N CYS A 68 0.01 8.70 24.82
CA CYS A 68 0.73 9.91 25.23
C CYS A 68 2.19 9.56 25.50
N LEU A 69 3.09 10.03 24.64
CA LEU A 69 4.51 9.66 24.66
C LEU A 69 5.43 10.87 24.74
N ARG A 70 6.57 10.73 25.43
CA ARG A 70 7.64 11.75 25.44
C ARG A 70 8.98 11.06 25.23
N LEU A 71 9.76 11.53 24.26
CA LEU A 71 11.10 11.01 23.99
C LEU A 71 12.01 11.22 25.21
N ARG A 72 12.78 10.19 25.53
CA ARG A 72 13.79 10.21 26.59
C ARG A 72 15.17 10.51 26.00
N ASP A 73 16.09 10.87 26.88
CA ASP A 73 17.53 10.81 26.61
C ASP A 73 17.91 9.31 26.62
N VAL A 74 17.89 8.71 25.43
CA VAL A 74 18.05 7.26 25.21
C VAL A 74 19.52 6.89 25.31
N ASN A 75 20.41 7.77 24.84
CA ASN A 75 21.84 7.55 24.85
C ASN A 75 22.51 7.85 26.23
N ALA A 76 21.77 8.48 27.15
CA ALA A 76 22.16 8.87 28.51
C ALA A 76 23.30 9.91 28.59
N ASP A 77 23.38 10.83 27.62
CA ASP A 77 24.38 11.90 27.57
C ASP A 77 23.98 13.19 28.33
N GLY A 78 22.74 13.22 28.84
CA GLY A 78 22.16 14.33 29.57
C GLY A 78 21.25 15.24 28.74
N ASN A 79 21.06 14.98 27.44
CA ASN A 79 20.21 15.76 26.55
C ASN A 79 19.26 14.85 25.76
N VAL A 80 18.15 15.43 25.31
CA VAL A 80 17.30 14.80 24.28
C VAL A 80 17.66 15.46 22.95
N ASP A 81 18.27 14.71 22.04
CA ASP A 81 18.80 15.26 20.79
C ASP A 81 18.59 14.35 19.56
N ALA A 82 19.19 14.75 18.44
CA ALA A 82 19.04 14.08 17.15
C ALA A 82 19.43 12.59 17.16
N LEU A 83 20.34 12.16 18.06
CA LEU A 83 20.67 10.74 18.17
C LEU A 83 19.52 9.96 18.81
N ASP A 84 18.86 10.51 19.84
CA ASP A 84 17.68 9.89 20.47
C ASP A 84 16.51 9.80 19.49
N GLU A 85 16.27 10.87 18.73
CA GLU A 85 15.27 10.90 17.65
C GLU A 85 15.56 9.82 16.60
N VAL A 86 16.83 9.69 16.20
CA VAL A 86 17.27 8.68 15.23
C VAL A 86 17.09 7.27 15.77
N ILE A 87 17.36 7.01 17.04
CA ILE A 87 17.13 5.70 17.68
C ILE A 87 15.64 5.40 17.71
N ALA A 88 14.82 6.35 18.18
CA ALA A 88 13.37 6.22 18.25
C ALA A 88 12.75 5.94 16.88
N SER A 89 13.22 6.62 15.83
CA SER A 89 12.68 6.43 14.49
C SER A 89 12.99 5.07 13.86
N ARG A 90 13.92 4.28 14.43
CA ARG A 90 14.33 2.97 13.89
C ARG A 90 13.72 1.83 14.67
N LEU A 91 13.63 2.00 15.99
CA LEU A 91 13.07 0.99 16.89
C LEU A 91 11.55 1.15 17.07
N GLU A 92 11.03 2.37 16.94
CA GLU A 92 9.63 2.74 17.19
C GLU A 92 9.06 3.60 16.05
N THR A 93 9.40 3.25 14.81
CA THR A 93 9.16 4.04 13.59
C THR A 93 7.75 4.62 13.48
N ARG A 94 6.70 3.82 13.70
CA ARG A 94 5.31 4.29 13.58
C ARG A 94 4.98 5.38 14.61
N ARG A 95 5.42 5.19 15.86
CA ARG A 95 5.18 6.14 16.95
C ARG A 95 5.96 7.42 16.73
N TRP A 96 7.25 7.31 16.41
CA TRP A 96 8.07 8.48 16.13
C TRP A 96 7.57 9.26 14.93
N ALA A 97 7.18 8.58 13.85
CA ALA A 97 6.57 9.23 12.69
C ALA A 97 5.30 10.01 13.08
N ALA A 98 4.43 9.45 13.93
CA ALA A 98 3.24 10.15 14.40
C ALA A 98 3.57 11.37 15.28
N ILE A 99 4.56 11.27 16.18
CA ILE A 99 5.04 12.39 17.01
C ILE A 99 5.54 13.54 16.14
N GLU A 100 6.27 13.22 15.06
CA GLU A 100 6.79 14.19 14.11
C GLU A 100 5.73 14.75 13.14
N GLY A 101 4.46 14.33 13.27
CA GLY A 101 3.35 14.79 12.43
C GLY A 101 3.17 14.03 11.12
N GLY A 102 3.78 12.86 10.98
CA GLY A 102 3.50 11.90 9.91
C GLY A 102 2.11 11.27 10.06
N THR A 103 1.54 10.83 8.95
CA THR A 103 0.26 10.10 8.97
C THR A 103 0.50 8.61 9.24
N THR A 104 -0.30 8.04 10.13
CA THR A 104 -0.33 6.60 10.47
C THR A 104 -1.67 5.96 10.09
N GLU A 105 -2.44 6.65 9.25
CA GLU A 105 -3.88 6.43 9.07
C GLU A 105 -4.22 5.48 7.92
N PHE A 106 -3.26 5.22 7.02
CA PHE A 106 -3.44 4.26 5.95
C PHE A 106 -3.62 2.84 6.51
N ARG A 107 -4.65 2.15 6.02
CA ARG A 107 -5.02 0.81 6.46
C ARG A 107 -4.61 -0.21 5.39
N LYS A 108 -3.80 -1.20 5.77
CA LYS A 108 -3.24 -2.22 4.86
C LYS A 108 -2.61 -1.58 3.62
N MET A 109 -1.58 -0.77 3.87
CA MET A 109 -0.74 -0.23 2.81
C MET A 109 0.27 -1.30 2.40
N GLU A 110 -0.04 -2.02 1.33
CA GLU A 110 0.64 -3.26 0.95
C GLU A 110 1.66 -3.02 -0.18
N GLY A 111 1.46 -3.62 -1.36
CA GLY A 111 2.40 -3.61 -2.48
C GLY A 111 2.53 -2.25 -3.16
N ILE A 112 3.75 -1.99 -3.63
CA ILE A 112 4.14 -0.78 -4.34
C ILE A 112 4.96 -1.15 -5.59
N THR A 113 4.74 -0.44 -6.69
CA THR A 113 5.53 -0.62 -7.92
C THR A 113 5.81 0.72 -8.61
N PHE A 114 6.88 0.77 -9.41
CA PHE A 114 7.28 1.96 -10.15
C PHE A 114 7.02 1.79 -11.64
N ASP A 115 6.34 2.77 -12.21
CA ASP A 115 6.13 2.97 -13.64
C ASP A 115 7.17 3.96 -14.18
N PRO A 116 8.20 3.46 -14.90
CA PRO A 116 9.23 4.30 -15.49
C PRO A 116 8.78 5.04 -16.75
N ASP A 117 7.66 4.65 -17.37
CA ASP A 117 7.18 5.25 -18.62
C ASP A 117 6.44 6.56 -18.34
N HIS A 118 5.76 6.65 -17.18
CA HIS A 118 5.05 7.87 -16.75
C HIS A 118 5.66 8.57 -15.53
N GLY A 119 6.65 7.97 -14.86
CA GLY A 119 7.25 8.53 -13.65
C GLY A 119 6.28 8.51 -12.47
N ARG A 120 5.66 7.35 -12.21
CA ARG A 120 4.66 7.18 -11.16
C ARG A 120 4.97 5.99 -10.27
N LEU A 121 4.58 6.07 -9.01
CA LEU A 121 4.45 4.90 -8.15
C LEU A 121 2.97 4.50 -8.10
N TYR A 122 2.70 3.21 -8.07
CA TYR A 122 1.39 2.66 -7.73
C TYR A 122 1.47 1.98 -6.38
N LEU A 123 0.45 2.19 -5.56
CA LEU A 123 0.36 1.68 -4.19
C LEU A 123 -1.01 1.03 -3.97
N ALA A 124 -1.01 -0.19 -3.47
CA ALA A 124 -2.23 -0.89 -3.08
C ALA A 124 -2.61 -0.52 -1.65
N ILE A 125 -3.88 -0.20 -1.46
CA ILE A 125 -4.51 -0.02 -0.16
C ILE A 125 -5.62 -1.07 -0.09
N SER A 126 -5.41 -2.14 0.67
CA SER A 126 -6.35 -3.27 0.67
C SER A 126 -7.69 -2.90 1.28
N GLU A 127 -7.74 -1.95 2.21
CA GLU A 127 -9.00 -1.46 2.80
C GLU A 127 -8.99 0.05 2.92
N VAL A 128 -10.03 0.72 2.42
CA VAL A 128 -10.28 2.13 2.73
C VAL A 128 -11.30 2.18 3.86
N ASP A 129 -10.83 2.20 5.10
CA ASP A 129 -11.68 2.23 6.29
C ASP A 129 -10.90 2.80 7.49
N ARG A 130 -11.55 2.85 8.66
CA ARG A 130 -10.95 3.16 9.96
C ARG A 130 -10.26 4.54 9.93
N GLY A 131 -8.96 4.62 10.22
CA GLY A 131 -8.21 5.88 10.25
C GLY A 131 -8.18 6.64 8.93
N MET A 132 -8.61 6.04 7.81
CA MET A 132 -8.78 6.77 6.55
C MET A 132 -10.10 7.56 6.48
N LEU A 133 -10.99 7.41 7.46
CA LEU A 133 -12.27 8.10 7.56
C LEU A 133 -12.22 9.15 8.66
N ASP A 134 -13.08 10.15 8.58
CA ASP A 134 -13.19 11.18 9.62
C ASP A 134 -14.02 10.68 10.82
N PHE A 135 -13.34 10.19 11.87
CA PHE A 135 -13.98 9.58 13.04
C PHE A 135 -15.00 8.50 12.62
N GLY A 136 -14.55 7.54 11.80
CA GLY A 136 -15.42 6.61 11.10
C GLY A 136 -14.95 5.16 11.08
N ARG A 137 -15.90 4.25 10.85
CA ARG A 137 -15.64 2.85 10.50
C ARG A 137 -16.86 2.26 9.79
N VAL A 138 -16.64 1.54 8.70
CA VAL A 138 -17.70 0.82 8.00
C VAL A 138 -18.39 -0.18 8.96
N GLY A 139 -19.72 -0.22 8.89
CA GLY A 139 -20.54 -1.09 9.74
C GLY A 139 -20.63 -0.65 11.21
N LYS A 140 -20.10 0.52 11.59
CA LYS A 140 -20.29 1.14 12.90
C LYS A 140 -21.07 2.45 12.81
N PRO A 141 -21.88 2.80 13.83
CA PRO A 141 -22.48 4.13 13.93
C PRO A 141 -21.40 5.22 13.95
N SER A 142 -21.62 6.30 13.21
CA SER A 142 -20.76 7.49 13.22
C SER A 142 -21.26 8.51 14.27
N PRO A 143 -20.36 9.22 14.98
CA PRO A 143 -18.90 9.09 14.92
C PRO A 143 -18.38 7.85 15.66
N TYR A 144 -17.24 7.33 15.20
CA TYR A 144 -16.49 6.24 15.81
C TYR A 144 -15.03 6.65 16.00
N SER A 145 -14.69 7.14 17.19
CA SER A 145 -13.45 7.90 17.41
C SER A 145 -12.18 7.09 17.62
N VAL A 146 -12.28 5.76 17.72
CA VAL A 146 -11.15 4.89 18.11
C VAL A 146 -9.89 5.11 17.23
N TYR A 147 -10.07 5.38 15.94
CA TYR A 147 -8.96 5.49 14.98
C TYR A 147 -8.32 6.88 14.90
N ASP A 148 -9.03 7.90 15.37
CA ASP A 148 -8.63 9.31 15.24
C ASP A 148 -8.32 9.96 16.59
N ALA A 149 -8.74 9.34 17.70
CA ALA A 149 -8.46 9.84 19.04
C ALA A 149 -6.96 10.02 19.26
N GLY A 150 -6.55 11.25 19.59
CA GLY A 150 -5.15 11.67 19.74
C GLY A 150 -4.31 11.67 18.46
N GLY A 151 -4.85 11.19 17.34
CA GLY A 151 -4.18 11.20 16.05
C GLY A 151 -4.35 12.54 15.33
N ALA A 152 -3.61 12.70 14.23
CA ALA A 152 -3.68 13.92 13.44
C ALA A 152 -4.91 13.99 12.53
N ASN A 153 -5.59 12.85 12.29
CA ASN A 153 -6.75 12.72 11.41
C ASN A 153 -6.52 13.47 10.07
N HIS A 154 -5.36 13.26 9.43
CA HIS A 154 -5.01 13.88 8.15
C HIS A 154 -5.87 13.35 6.99
N VAL A 155 -6.27 12.07 7.02
CA VAL A 155 -7.02 11.39 5.97
C VAL A 155 -8.50 11.32 6.39
N ARG A 156 -9.34 12.04 5.68
CA ARG A 156 -10.76 12.22 5.99
C ARG A 156 -11.60 11.92 4.76
N LEU A 157 -11.63 10.67 4.33
CA LEU A 157 -12.44 10.27 3.17
C LEU A 157 -13.91 10.26 3.54
N GLU A 158 -14.77 10.62 2.58
CA GLU A 158 -16.22 10.76 2.79
C GLU A 158 -16.89 9.42 3.12
N LYS A 159 -16.32 8.32 2.63
CA LYS A 159 -16.94 7.01 2.65
C LYS A 159 -15.89 5.89 2.65
N GLY A 160 -16.12 4.89 3.50
CA GLY A 160 -15.30 3.69 3.50
C GLY A 160 -15.62 2.76 2.33
N ASN A 161 -14.60 2.05 1.88
CA ASN A 161 -14.66 1.00 0.87
C ASN A 161 -13.72 -0.13 1.31
N VAL A 162 -14.29 -1.17 1.91
CA VAL A 162 -13.52 -2.32 2.42
C VAL A 162 -13.00 -3.19 1.29
N CYS A 163 -13.48 -3.02 0.04
CA CYS A 163 -12.87 -3.64 -1.14
C CYS A 163 -11.54 -2.99 -1.54
N GLY A 164 -11.15 -1.86 -0.93
CA GLY A 164 -9.86 -1.22 -1.14
C GLY A 164 -9.73 -0.51 -2.49
N GLY A 165 -8.49 -0.24 -2.88
CA GLY A 165 -8.18 0.41 -4.15
C GLY A 165 -6.69 0.57 -4.42
N VAL A 166 -6.39 0.96 -5.65
CA VAL A 166 -5.05 1.29 -6.12
C VAL A 166 -4.92 2.80 -6.26
N TYR A 167 -3.84 3.33 -5.71
CA TYR A 167 -3.47 4.74 -5.78
C TYR A 167 -2.26 4.92 -6.69
N ALA A 168 -2.21 6.03 -7.41
CA ALA A 168 -1.01 6.52 -8.07
C ALA A 168 -0.40 7.67 -7.27
N MET A 169 0.92 7.80 -7.35
CA MET A 169 1.69 8.93 -6.86
C MET A 169 2.59 9.45 -7.98
N ASP A 170 2.44 10.72 -8.34
CA ASP A 170 3.34 11.34 -9.31
C ASP A 170 4.71 11.59 -8.66
N VAL A 171 5.76 11.24 -9.37
CA VAL A 171 7.13 11.32 -8.88
C VAL A 171 7.90 12.38 -9.65
N ASP A 172 8.63 13.24 -8.94
CA ASP A 172 9.47 14.25 -9.58
C ASP A 172 10.83 13.69 -10.06
N GLY A 173 11.65 14.53 -10.71
CA GLY A 173 12.96 14.13 -11.23
C GLY A 173 13.98 13.67 -10.17
N SER A 174 13.68 13.82 -8.88
CA SER A 174 14.49 13.34 -7.76
C SER A 174 13.99 12.02 -7.17
N TYR A 175 13.00 11.40 -7.81
CA TYR A 175 12.29 10.23 -7.30
C TYR A 175 11.48 10.50 -6.02
N THR A 176 11.06 11.74 -5.80
CA THR A 176 10.19 12.11 -4.67
C THR A 176 8.72 12.12 -5.12
N ALA A 177 7.87 11.36 -4.44
CA ALA A 177 6.43 11.39 -4.68
C ALA A 177 5.82 12.71 -4.17
N THR A 178 5.02 13.38 -5.01
CA THR A 178 4.52 14.74 -4.75
C THR A 178 2.99 14.82 -4.62
N THR A 179 2.29 13.85 -5.20
CA THR A 179 0.82 13.71 -5.15
C THR A 179 0.45 12.27 -4.83
N MET A 180 -0.79 12.06 -4.39
CA MET A 180 -1.39 10.73 -4.30
C MET A 180 -2.86 10.84 -4.67
N TYR A 181 -3.37 9.93 -5.50
CA TYR A 181 -4.77 9.92 -5.96
C TYR A 181 -5.22 8.51 -6.35
N GLY A 182 -6.51 8.23 -6.19
CA GLY A 182 -7.08 6.95 -6.60
C GLY A 182 -7.07 6.74 -8.11
N VAL A 183 -6.79 5.51 -8.55
CA VAL A 183 -6.79 5.07 -9.95
C VAL A 183 -7.87 4.04 -10.20
N LEU A 184 -8.04 3.08 -9.28
CA LEU A 184 -9.02 2.02 -9.36
C LEU A 184 -9.55 1.71 -7.97
N ALA A 185 -10.86 1.71 -7.79
CA ALA A 185 -11.50 1.33 -6.53
C ALA A 185 -12.24 0.00 -6.71
N GLY A 186 -12.21 -0.85 -5.69
CA GLY A 186 -13.11 -2.01 -5.62
C GLY A 186 -14.56 -1.54 -5.47
N VAL A 187 -15.52 -2.41 -5.79
CA VAL A 187 -16.96 -2.08 -5.72
C VAL A 187 -17.62 -2.91 -4.61
N PRO A 188 -18.00 -2.30 -3.48
CA PRO A 188 -18.64 -3.05 -2.40
C PRO A 188 -20.08 -3.40 -2.75
N LEU A 189 -20.47 -4.66 -2.52
CA LEU A 189 -21.83 -5.16 -2.71
C LEU A 189 -22.66 -5.15 -1.42
N THR A 190 -22.02 -4.99 -0.27
CA THR A 190 -22.66 -5.12 1.05
C THR A 190 -22.43 -3.89 1.92
N MET A 191 -23.37 -3.59 2.81
CA MET A 191 -23.28 -2.40 3.67
C MET A 191 -22.11 -2.50 4.66
N ASP A 192 -21.78 -3.71 5.12
CA ASP A 192 -20.60 -3.99 5.94
C ASP A 192 -19.27 -3.87 5.18
N TYR A 193 -19.30 -3.68 3.85
CA TYR A 193 -18.14 -3.35 3.01
C TYR A 193 -18.16 -1.91 2.49
N GLY A 194 -19.19 -1.12 2.82
CA GLY A 194 -19.32 0.27 2.41
C GLY A 194 -20.28 0.51 1.25
N ALA A 195 -21.12 -0.46 0.86
CA ALA A 195 -22.23 -0.17 -0.05
C ALA A 195 -23.29 0.71 0.65
N ASP A 196 -23.99 1.59 -0.09
CA ASP A 196 -25.08 2.40 0.50
C ASP A 196 -26.30 1.53 0.88
N MET A 197 -26.48 0.45 0.14
CA MET A 197 -27.47 -0.58 0.40
C MET A 197 -26.94 -1.93 -0.10
N GLN A 198 -27.51 -3.02 0.39
CA GLN A 198 -27.20 -4.36 -0.10
C GLN A 198 -27.48 -4.46 -1.61
N SER A 199 -26.48 -4.84 -2.40
CA SER A 199 -26.65 -5.02 -3.85
C SER A 199 -27.58 -6.20 -4.14
N PRO A 200 -28.50 -6.07 -5.11
CA PRO A 200 -29.29 -7.20 -5.62
C PRO A 200 -28.44 -8.30 -6.27
N THR A 201 -27.20 -8.00 -6.67
CA THR A 201 -26.26 -8.96 -7.27
C THR A 201 -25.42 -9.71 -6.24
N TYR A 202 -25.54 -9.38 -4.94
CA TYR A 202 -24.84 -10.12 -3.90
C TYR A 202 -25.31 -11.57 -3.86
N ASP A 203 -24.36 -12.49 -3.98
CA ASP A 203 -24.60 -13.92 -4.08
C ASP A 203 -24.66 -14.63 -2.71
N GLY A 204 -24.45 -13.91 -1.62
CA GLY A 204 -24.35 -14.46 -0.26
C GLY A 204 -22.93 -14.73 0.20
N THR A 205 -21.94 -14.59 -0.68
CA THR A 205 -20.54 -14.92 -0.43
C THR A 205 -19.62 -13.74 -0.73
N ASN A 206 -19.51 -13.33 -2.00
CA ASN A 206 -18.57 -12.30 -2.45
C ASN A 206 -19.04 -10.91 -2.04
N LYS A 207 -18.30 -10.26 -1.16
CA LYS A 207 -18.65 -8.93 -0.62
C LYS A 207 -18.29 -7.78 -1.55
N CYS A 208 -17.40 -8.03 -2.51
CA CYS A 208 -17.00 -7.15 -3.58
C CYS A 208 -17.51 -7.66 -4.93
N ASP A 209 -17.66 -6.75 -5.90
CA ASP A 209 -18.14 -7.09 -7.24
C ASP A 209 -17.13 -7.98 -7.97
N LEU A 210 -17.59 -9.13 -8.46
CA LEU A 210 -16.76 -10.09 -9.19
C LEU A 210 -16.16 -9.50 -10.48
N ASP A 211 -16.75 -8.46 -11.08
CA ASP A 211 -16.18 -7.80 -12.26
C ASP A 211 -15.19 -6.67 -11.89
N GLY A 212 -14.86 -6.50 -10.61
CA GLY A 212 -13.89 -5.53 -10.09
C GLY A 212 -12.86 -6.16 -9.14
N ILE A 213 -12.00 -5.33 -8.55
CA ILE A 213 -10.99 -5.80 -7.58
C ILE A 213 -11.56 -5.92 -6.15
N ALA A 214 -10.96 -6.78 -5.34
CA ALA A 214 -11.16 -6.87 -3.89
C ALA A 214 -9.81 -6.94 -3.16
N ASN A 215 -9.62 -6.06 -2.18
CA ASN A 215 -8.45 -6.04 -1.29
C ASN A 215 -7.12 -6.18 -2.05
N PRO A 216 -6.79 -5.24 -2.97
CA PRO A 216 -5.55 -5.30 -3.71
C PRO A 216 -4.37 -5.29 -2.71
N ASP A 217 -3.35 -6.09 -3.02
CA ASP A 217 -2.13 -6.17 -2.23
C ASP A 217 -0.92 -6.00 -3.16
N ASN A 218 -0.70 -6.97 -4.04
CA ASN A 218 0.52 -7.00 -4.83
C ASN A 218 0.36 -6.25 -6.15
N LEU A 219 1.39 -5.48 -6.54
CA LEU A 219 1.39 -4.69 -7.78
C LEU A 219 2.66 -4.90 -8.60
N THR A 220 2.51 -4.97 -9.92
CA THR A 220 3.64 -4.81 -10.85
C THR A 220 3.22 -4.07 -12.11
N TYR A 221 4.04 -3.11 -12.54
CA TYR A 221 3.83 -2.43 -13.82
C TYR A 221 4.53 -3.17 -14.95
N MET A 222 3.89 -3.24 -16.12
CA MET A 222 4.46 -3.81 -17.34
C MET A 222 4.87 -2.69 -18.30
N PRO A 223 6.15 -2.25 -18.30
CA PRO A 223 6.61 -1.17 -19.18
C PRO A 223 6.36 -1.49 -20.65
N GLY A 224 5.96 -0.47 -21.42
CA GLY A 224 5.64 -0.54 -22.84
C GLY A 224 4.28 -1.17 -23.19
N TYR A 225 3.61 -1.82 -22.24
CA TYR A 225 2.20 -2.27 -22.40
C TYR A 225 1.19 -1.28 -21.82
N ASP A 226 1.66 -0.35 -21.00
CA ASP A 226 0.82 0.55 -20.23
C ASP A 226 -0.24 -0.20 -19.39
N THR A 227 0.23 -1.25 -18.71
CA THR A 227 -0.62 -2.17 -17.95
C THR A 227 -0.09 -2.33 -16.54
N LEU A 228 -0.97 -2.14 -15.55
CA LEU A 228 -0.73 -2.47 -14.16
C LEU A 228 -1.33 -3.84 -13.86
N ILE A 229 -0.53 -4.73 -13.29
CA ILE A 229 -0.99 -6.01 -12.76
C ILE A 229 -1.27 -5.84 -11.27
N ILE A 230 -2.42 -6.35 -10.84
CA ILE A 230 -2.97 -6.21 -9.49
C ILE A 230 -3.32 -7.61 -8.99
N GLY A 231 -2.67 -8.05 -7.93
CA GLY A 231 -3.01 -9.27 -7.19
C GLY A 231 -3.86 -8.93 -5.96
N GLU A 232 -4.84 -9.78 -5.69
CA GLU A 232 -5.68 -9.73 -4.49
C GLU A 232 -5.06 -10.53 -3.33
N ASP A 233 -5.33 -10.04 -2.12
CA ASP A 233 -5.24 -10.74 -0.82
C ASP A 233 -6.55 -10.47 -0.08
N THR A 234 -7.57 -11.32 -0.31
CA THR A 234 -8.90 -11.12 0.27
C THR A 234 -9.38 -12.32 1.10
N GLY A 235 -9.58 -12.08 2.39
CA GLY A 235 -10.27 -13.06 3.25
C GLY A 235 -11.79 -13.19 3.03
N SER A 236 -12.50 -12.15 2.53
CA SER A 236 -13.97 -12.20 2.36
C SER A 236 -14.56 -11.24 1.31
N GLY A 237 -13.75 -10.40 0.67
CA GLY A 237 -14.12 -9.60 -0.49
C GLY A 237 -14.51 -10.46 -1.67
N HIS A 238 -13.61 -11.36 -2.08
CA HIS A 238 -13.89 -12.47 -3.00
C HIS A 238 -13.63 -13.83 -2.34
N GLN A 239 -14.32 -14.87 -2.81
CA GLN A 239 -14.14 -16.27 -2.38
C GLN A 239 -12.83 -16.89 -2.91
N ASN A 240 -12.41 -16.45 -4.09
CA ASN A 240 -11.13 -16.80 -4.68
C ASN A 240 -10.45 -15.50 -5.06
N ASP A 241 -9.17 -15.42 -4.76
CA ASP A 241 -8.36 -14.29 -5.15
C ASP A 241 -8.10 -14.31 -6.65
N MET A 242 -7.87 -13.13 -7.19
CA MET A 242 -7.75 -12.91 -8.62
C MET A 242 -6.51 -12.09 -8.93
N VAL A 243 -5.95 -12.31 -10.12
CA VAL A 243 -4.98 -11.39 -10.70
C VAL A 243 -5.64 -10.65 -11.85
N TRP A 244 -5.50 -9.33 -11.83
CA TRP A 244 -6.07 -8.42 -12.80
C TRP A 244 -5.01 -7.70 -13.61
N ALA A 245 -5.29 -7.45 -14.89
CA ALA A 245 -4.54 -6.56 -15.75
C ALA A 245 -5.38 -5.31 -16.04
N LEU A 246 -4.95 -4.16 -15.54
CA LEU A 246 -5.54 -2.85 -15.81
C LEU A 246 -4.72 -2.13 -16.88
N ASN A 247 -5.29 -1.94 -18.06
CA ASN A 247 -4.67 -1.07 -19.06
C ASN A 247 -4.94 0.40 -18.70
N LEU A 248 -3.89 1.17 -18.42
CA LEU A 248 -4.02 2.52 -17.84
C LEU A 248 -4.50 3.56 -18.86
N THR A 249 -4.23 3.37 -20.16
CA THR A 249 -4.75 4.24 -21.22
C THR A 249 -6.26 4.05 -21.42
N SER A 250 -6.72 2.81 -21.56
CA SER A 250 -8.13 2.51 -21.87
C SER A 250 -9.04 2.38 -20.65
N GLY A 251 -8.46 2.14 -19.47
CA GLY A 251 -9.18 1.82 -18.25
C GLY A 251 -9.79 0.42 -18.21
N VAL A 252 -9.49 -0.44 -19.20
CA VAL A 252 -10.02 -1.81 -19.24
C VAL A 252 -9.32 -2.66 -18.19
N LEU A 253 -10.11 -3.21 -17.27
CA LEU A 253 -9.70 -4.19 -16.27
C LEU A 253 -10.03 -5.60 -16.78
N THR A 254 -9.05 -6.48 -16.84
CA THR A 254 -9.21 -7.87 -17.32
C THR A 254 -8.70 -8.84 -16.29
N ARG A 255 -9.53 -9.81 -15.88
CA ARG A 255 -9.08 -10.91 -15.04
C ARG A 255 -8.18 -11.85 -15.84
N ILE A 256 -7.00 -12.16 -15.33
CA ILE A 256 -6.02 -13.04 -15.99
C ILE A 256 -5.74 -14.32 -15.22
N GLU A 257 -6.10 -14.37 -13.94
CA GLU A 257 -5.95 -15.54 -13.08
C GLU A 257 -7.03 -15.56 -11.99
N THR A 258 -7.42 -16.76 -11.56
CA THR A 258 -8.20 -17.00 -10.34
C THR A 258 -7.52 -18.13 -9.59
N THR A 259 -7.32 -17.96 -8.28
CA THR A 259 -6.64 -18.92 -7.43
C THR A 259 -7.58 -20.02 -6.91
N PRO A 260 -7.06 -21.10 -6.30
CA PRO A 260 -7.85 -22.02 -5.47
C PRO A 260 -8.51 -21.30 -4.27
N TYR A 261 -9.31 -22.03 -3.48
CA TYR A 261 -9.97 -21.47 -2.29
C TYR A 261 -8.96 -21.15 -1.19
N GLY A 262 -9.25 -20.11 -0.40
CA GLY A 262 -8.50 -19.75 0.80
C GLY A 262 -7.02 -19.47 0.60
N SER A 263 -6.59 -19.23 -0.64
CA SER A 263 -5.25 -18.76 -0.99
C SER A 263 -5.25 -17.26 -1.25
N GLU A 264 -4.09 -16.63 -1.16
CA GLU A 264 -3.85 -15.31 -1.75
C GLU A 264 -3.03 -15.40 -3.05
N THR A 265 -3.06 -14.32 -3.83
CA THR A 265 -2.03 -14.09 -4.85
C THR A 265 -0.85 -13.33 -4.23
N THR A 266 0.36 -13.83 -4.41
CA THR A 266 1.57 -13.14 -3.97
C THR A 266 2.60 -12.99 -5.09
N SER A 267 3.42 -11.95 -5.00
CA SER A 267 4.56 -11.74 -5.89
C SER A 267 4.26 -11.75 -7.42
N PRO A 268 3.13 -11.24 -7.95
CA PRO A 268 3.05 -10.91 -9.36
C PRO A 268 4.17 -9.95 -9.71
N TYR A 269 5.14 -10.41 -10.50
CA TYR A 269 6.28 -9.59 -10.89
C TYR A 269 6.60 -9.79 -12.37
N PHE A 270 6.74 -8.67 -13.07
CA PHE A 270 7.06 -8.68 -14.49
C PHE A 270 8.56 -8.65 -14.71
N TYR A 271 9.07 -9.69 -15.38
CA TYR A 271 10.44 -9.77 -15.84
C TYR A 271 10.46 -9.37 -17.32
N PRO A 272 10.94 -8.15 -17.66
CA PRO A 272 10.79 -7.61 -19.01
C PRO A 272 11.67 -8.30 -20.05
N ASN A 273 12.79 -8.90 -19.64
CA ASN A 273 13.66 -9.65 -20.53
C ASN A 273 14.48 -10.71 -19.78
N ILE A 274 14.18 -11.97 -20.04
CA ILE A 274 14.99 -13.14 -19.71
C ILE A 274 15.31 -13.83 -21.04
N ASN A 275 16.55 -13.68 -21.52
CA ASN A 275 17.04 -14.32 -22.75
C ASN A 275 16.17 -14.07 -24.02
N GLY A 276 15.61 -12.87 -24.17
CA GLY A 276 14.80 -12.49 -25.33
C GLY A 276 13.29 -12.68 -25.17
N PHE A 277 12.83 -13.05 -23.98
CA PHE A 277 11.40 -13.20 -23.65
C PHE A 277 11.05 -12.51 -22.34
N ALA A 278 9.83 -12.00 -22.24
CA ALA A 278 9.29 -11.46 -20.99
C ALA A 278 8.35 -12.47 -20.31
N TYR A 279 8.23 -12.37 -18.99
CA TYR A 279 7.41 -13.26 -18.18
C TYR A 279 6.73 -12.48 -17.06
N LEU A 280 5.45 -12.75 -16.82
CA LEU A 280 4.77 -12.35 -15.59
C LEU A 280 4.77 -13.54 -14.65
N MET A 281 5.50 -13.45 -13.54
CA MET A 281 5.42 -14.47 -12.49
C MET A 281 4.10 -14.35 -11.75
N SER A 282 3.59 -15.47 -11.25
CA SER A 282 2.46 -15.52 -10.33
C SER A 282 2.71 -16.59 -9.27
N VAL A 283 2.34 -16.31 -8.03
CA VAL A 283 2.44 -17.25 -6.92
C VAL A 283 1.11 -17.31 -6.22
N VAL A 284 0.61 -18.52 -6.04
CA VAL A 284 -0.54 -18.81 -5.17
C VAL A 284 0.03 -19.20 -3.82
N GLN A 285 -0.18 -18.37 -2.80
CA GLN A 285 0.27 -18.68 -1.44
C GLN A 285 -0.81 -19.45 -0.68
N HIS A 286 -0.38 -20.34 0.20
CA HIS A 286 -1.18 -21.00 1.25
C HIS A 286 -2.63 -21.41 0.86
N PRO A 287 -2.88 -22.16 -0.23
CA PRO A 287 -4.23 -22.64 -0.55
C PRO A 287 -4.93 -23.28 0.64
N TYR A 288 -6.20 -22.93 0.82
CA TYR A 288 -7.05 -23.28 1.95
C TYR A 288 -6.54 -22.77 3.31
N GLY A 289 -5.65 -21.76 3.33
CA GLY A 289 -5.00 -21.23 4.52
C GLY A 289 -5.83 -20.18 5.24
N GLU A 290 -6.46 -19.26 4.49
CA GLU A 290 -7.24 -18.15 5.04
C GLU A 290 -8.70 -18.52 5.28
N SER A 291 -9.27 -19.27 4.35
CA SER A 291 -10.66 -19.75 4.38
C SER A 291 -10.75 -21.18 3.85
N ASP A 292 -11.95 -21.77 3.96
CA ASP A 292 -12.30 -23.04 3.32
C ASP A 292 -11.38 -24.22 3.68
N GLN A 293 -10.76 -24.22 4.86
CA GLN A 293 -9.88 -25.30 5.34
C GLN A 293 -10.57 -26.67 5.29
N MET A 294 -11.91 -26.71 5.37
CA MET A 294 -12.70 -27.93 5.33
C MET A 294 -12.88 -28.52 3.93
N GLU A 295 -12.62 -27.73 2.89
CA GLU A 295 -12.66 -28.17 1.48
C GLU A 295 -11.34 -28.84 1.05
N LEU A 296 -10.29 -28.76 1.87
CA LEU A 296 -9.04 -29.46 1.64
C LEU A 296 -9.20 -30.96 1.90
N GLU A 297 -9.04 -31.76 0.84
CA GLU A 297 -9.05 -33.22 0.95
C GLU A 297 -7.85 -33.72 1.78
N PRO A 298 -8.06 -34.47 2.88
CA PRO A 298 -6.98 -34.88 3.76
C PRO A 298 -5.87 -35.66 3.04
N GLY A 299 -4.66 -35.10 3.05
CA GLY A 299 -3.48 -35.73 2.47
C GLY A 299 -3.30 -35.54 0.97
N SER A 300 -4.06 -34.64 0.32
CA SER A 300 -3.87 -34.33 -1.10
C SER A 300 -2.56 -33.58 -1.37
N GLY A 301 -2.10 -32.77 -0.42
CA GLY A 301 -0.96 -31.88 -0.60
C GLY A 301 -1.33 -30.63 -1.42
N ASP A 302 -2.61 -30.33 -1.59
CA ASP A 302 -3.08 -29.18 -2.35
C ASP A 302 -2.92 -27.85 -1.58
N GLU A 303 -2.63 -27.92 -0.27
CA GLU A 303 -2.29 -26.79 0.60
C GLU A 303 -0.91 -26.17 0.31
N ARG A 304 -0.14 -26.76 -0.59
CA ARG A 304 1.18 -26.27 -0.97
C ARG A 304 1.04 -25.03 -1.87
N GLY A 305 1.87 -24.02 -1.62
CA GLY A 305 1.97 -22.88 -2.52
C GLY A 305 2.42 -23.29 -3.93
N TYR A 306 1.87 -22.63 -4.95
CA TYR A 306 2.19 -22.84 -6.35
C TYR A 306 2.97 -21.65 -6.89
N THR A 307 4.00 -21.90 -7.70
CA THR A 307 4.67 -20.85 -8.46
C THR A 307 4.55 -21.16 -9.95
N GLY A 308 4.22 -20.15 -10.74
CA GLY A 308 4.05 -20.25 -12.17
C GLY A 308 4.38 -18.93 -12.87
N TYR A 309 4.18 -18.92 -14.19
CA TYR A 309 4.33 -17.72 -14.98
C TYR A 309 3.37 -17.71 -16.16
N ILE A 310 3.02 -16.50 -16.59
CA ILE A 310 2.31 -16.22 -17.84
C ILE A 310 3.36 -15.73 -18.85
N GLY A 311 3.39 -16.35 -20.04
CA GLY A 311 4.35 -16.04 -21.10
C GLY A 311 4.68 -17.27 -21.97
N PRO A 312 5.71 -17.18 -22.82
CA PRO A 312 6.58 -16.01 -23.01
C PRO A 312 5.85 -14.87 -23.75
N PHE A 313 6.08 -13.65 -23.31
CA PHE A 313 5.77 -12.43 -24.07
C PHE A 313 7.00 -12.02 -24.90
N PRO A 314 6.84 -11.17 -25.94
CA PRO A 314 7.97 -10.48 -26.54
C PRO A 314 8.80 -9.76 -25.48
N ALA A 315 10.14 -9.83 -25.56
CA ALA A 315 11.00 -9.07 -24.65
C ALA A 315 10.73 -7.57 -24.74
N MET A 316 10.69 -6.93 -23.58
CA MET A 316 10.56 -5.49 -23.40
C MET A 316 11.94 -4.87 -23.23
N ASP A 317 12.83 -5.21 -24.18
CA ASP A 317 14.05 -4.45 -24.45
C ASP A 317 13.62 -3.13 -25.08
N GLY A 318 13.23 -2.18 -24.24
CA GLY A 318 13.06 -0.80 -24.70
C GLY A 318 14.31 -0.40 -25.49
N ASP A 319 14.12 0.46 -26.49
CA ASP A 319 15.14 1.09 -27.34
C ASP A 319 16.13 1.99 -26.54
N ARG A 320 16.48 1.60 -25.31
CA ARG A 320 17.39 2.26 -24.37
C ARG A 320 18.87 1.98 -24.71
N GLY A 321 19.19 1.85 -26.00
CA GLY A 321 20.52 1.43 -26.43
C GLY A 321 20.94 1.69 -27.88
N LYS A 322 20.12 2.33 -28.73
CA LYS A 322 20.61 2.76 -30.05
C LYS A 322 21.18 4.18 -29.96
N PRO A 323 22.46 4.40 -30.27
CA PRO A 323 22.96 5.76 -30.44
C PRO A 323 22.20 6.39 -31.62
N HIS A 324 21.63 7.57 -31.40
CA HIS A 324 21.05 8.40 -32.45
C HIS A 324 22.12 8.74 -33.50
N HIS A 325 22.31 7.87 -34.49
CA HIS A 325 22.96 8.22 -35.74
C HIS A 325 21.91 8.80 -36.68
N GLY A 326 21.76 10.12 -36.62
CA GLY A 326 20.82 10.86 -37.44
C GLY A 326 21.24 12.31 -37.65
N VAL A 327 22.52 12.57 -37.93
CA VAL A 327 22.91 13.83 -38.60
C VAL A 327 23.03 13.50 -40.08
N GLY A 328 21.96 13.82 -40.82
CA GLY A 328 21.99 13.84 -42.27
C GLY A 328 23.00 14.88 -42.75
N HIS A 329 24.03 14.42 -43.46
CA HIS A 329 24.84 15.31 -44.29
C HIS A 329 23.99 15.73 -45.49
N GLY A 330 23.59 16.99 -45.47
CA GLY A 330 22.90 17.65 -46.58
C GLY A 330 23.74 17.65 -47.85
N HIS A 331 23.09 17.23 -48.93
CA HIS A 331 23.49 17.47 -50.30
C HIS A 331 23.57 18.99 -50.54
N TRP A 332 24.76 19.51 -50.82
CA TRP A 332 24.91 20.81 -51.49
C TRP A 332 25.41 20.56 -52.90
N ASP A 333 24.45 20.61 -53.82
CA ASP A 333 24.67 20.68 -55.25
C ASP A 333 25.05 22.14 -55.60
N ARG A 334 26.21 22.36 -56.23
CA ARG A 334 26.45 23.55 -57.06
C ARG A 334 27.57 23.31 -58.08
N LYS A 335 27.13 23.20 -59.33
CA LYS A 335 27.89 23.39 -60.57
C LYS A 335 28.83 24.61 -60.50
N ARG A 336 30.12 24.40 -60.73
CA ARG A 336 30.95 24.88 -61.85
C ARG A 336 32.40 24.53 -61.60
#